data_AF-A0A2T3LGI8-F1
#
_entry.id   AF-A0A2T3LGI8-F1
#
_cell.length_a   1.000
_cell.length_b   1.000
_cell.length_c   1.000
_cell.angle_alpha   90.00
_cell.angle_beta   90.00
_cell.angle_gamma   90.00
#
_symmetry.space_group_name_H-M   'P 1'
#
loop_
_entity.id
_entity.type
_entity.pdbx_description
1 polymer ?
#
loop_
_entity_poly.entity_id
_entity_poly.type
_entity_poly.pdbx_seq_one_letter_code
_entity_poly.pdbx_strand_id
1 'polypeptide(L)' 'MDCAKLLTLIGLSLNMLGVVLLAFFATPAHGLRSDGAESFGIQNDSTNKRIRKYWIYVAITIFAYFIIALGFAFQAYPLI' A
#
# COMPACT_ATOMS: atom_id res chain seq x y z
N MET A 1 18.61 2.80 27.38
CA MET A 1 17.69 3.40 26.39
C MET A 1 16.28 3.10 26.84
N ASP A 2 15.41 4.10 26.93
CA ASP A 2 14.03 3.90 27.38
C ASP A 2 13.27 3.01 26.40
N CYS A 3 12.55 2.01 26.92
CA CYS A 3 11.71 1.10 26.13
C CYS A 3 10.72 1.87 25.23
N ALA A 4 10.18 2.96 25.73
CA ALA A 4 9.33 3.90 24.98
C ALA A 4 10.02 4.46 23.73
N LYS A 5 11.28 4.89 23.84
CA LYS A 5 12.05 5.42 22.69
C LYS A 5 12.29 4.34 21.64
N LEU A 6 12.51 3.10 22.08
CA LEU A 6 12.71 1.97 21.18
C LEU A 6 11.43 1.64 20.41
N LEU A 7 10.26 1.64 21.05
CA LEU A 7 8.96 1.49 20.39
C LEU A 7 8.68 2.60 19.37
N THR A 8 8.95 3.86 19.73
CA THR A 8 8.78 4.99 18.81
C THR A 8 9.68 4.85 17.58
N LEU A 9 10.92 4.40 17.76
CA LEU A 9 11.89 4.21 16.68
C LEU A 9 11.50 3.05 15.76
N ILE A 10 10.98 1.95 16.31
CA ILE A 10 10.38 0.85 15.54
C ILE A 10 9.17 1.35 14.75
N GLY A 11 8.26 2.08 15.39
CA GLY A 11 7.08 2.64 14.73
C GLY A 11 7.44 3.61 13.60
N LEU A 12 8.47 4.43 13.78
CA LEU A 12 8.98 5.32 12.74
C LEU A 12 9.55 4.53 11.55
N SER A 13 10.30 3.47 11.84
CA SER A 13 10.89 2.59 10.82
C SER A 13 9.80 1.88 9.99
N LEU A 14 8.74 1.41 10.65
CA LEU A 14 7.56 0.82 9.99
C LEU A 14 6.85 1.84 9.12
N ASN A 15 6.63 3.05 9.61
CA ASN A 15 6.01 4.13 8.82
C ASN A 15 6.84 4.47 7.58
N MET A 16 8.16 4.61 7.70
CA MET A 16 9.03 4.83 6.54
C MET A 16 8.94 3.68 5.53
N LEU A 17 8.97 2.44 6.00
CA LEU A 17 8.86 1.27 5.13
C LEU A 17 7.50 1.23 4.39
N GLY A 18 6.41 1.55 5.08
CA GLY A 18 5.08 1.65 4.48
C GLY A 18 4.98 2.78 3.44
N VAL A 19 5.57 3.95 3.72
CA VAL A 19 5.61 5.05 2.75
C VAL A 19 6.45 4.69 1.52
N VAL A 20 7.58 4.00 1.70
CA VAL A 20 8.39 3.50 0.58
C VAL A 20 7.59 2.51 -0.27
N LEU A 21 6.89 1.56 0.36
CA LEU A 21 6.00 0.63 -0.35
C LEU A 21 4.92 1.37 -1.15
N LEU A 22 4.29 2.40 -0.59
CA LEU A 22 3.34 3.24 -1.31
C LEU A 22 4.01 4.00 -2.46
N ALA A 23 5.20 4.55 -2.28
CA ALA A 23 5.89 5.30 -3.33
C ALA A 23 6.19 4.43 -4.57
N PHE A 24 6.56 3.15 -4.37
CA PHE A 24 6.89 2.23 -5.47
C PHE A 24 5.69 1.48 -6.03
N PHE A 25 4.69 1.17 -5.20
CA PHE A 25 3.59 0.26 -5.53
C PHE A 25 2.21 0.90 -5.39
N ALA A 26 2.10 2.21 -5.17
CA ALA A 26 0.82 2.90 -5.17
C ALA A 26 0.04 2.50 -6.40
N THR A 27 -1.16 2.00 -6.16
CA THR A 27 -2.11 1.70 -7.22
C THR A 27 -2.30 2.95 -8.08
N PRO A 28 -2.13 2.85 -9.41
CA PRO A 28 -2.29 3.99 -10.28
C PRO A 28 -3.72 4.53 -10.17
N ALA A 29 -3.87 5.78 -9.71
CA ALA A 29 -5.15 6.48 -9.60
C ALA A 29 -5.74 6.90 -10.96
N HIS A 30 -5.21 6.37 -12.07
CA HIS A 30 -5.77 6.60 -13.39
C HIS A 30 -7.15 5.94 -13.39
N GLY A 31 -8.18 6.79 -13.33
CA GLY A 31 -9.55 6.34 -13.42
C GLY A 31 -9.73 5.50 -14.68
N LEU A 32 -10.37 4.34 -14.52
CA LEU A 32 -11.07 3.70 -15.62
C LEU A 32 -11.95 4.80 -16.24
N ARG A 33 -11.58 5.25 -17.45
CA ARG A 33 -12.22 6.41 -18.08
C ARG A 33 -13.72 6.15 -18.17
N SER A 34 -14.50 7.21 -17.98
CA SER A 34 -15.97 7.31 -18.05
C SER A 34 -16.63 6.77 -19.33
N ASP A 35 -15.88 6.21 -20.27
CA ASP A 35 -16.41 5.76 -21.56
C ASP A 35 -16.96 4.32 -21.51
N GLY A 36 -16.80 3.59 -20.39
CA GLY A 36 -17.25 2.19 -20.27
C GLY A 36 -16.62 1.22 -21.28
N ALA A 37 -15.77 1.73 -22.19
CA ALA A 37 -14.91 0.99 -23.09
C ALA A 37 -13.67 0.52 -22.33
N GLU A 38 -13.90 -0.20 -21.24
CA GLU A 38 -13.04 -1.30 -20.90
C GLU A 38 -13.15 -2.23 -22.11
N SER A 39 -12.09 -2.24 -22.92
CA SER A 39 -11.92 -3.18 -24.01
C SER A 39 -11.86 -4.60 -23.43
N PHE A 40 -13.01 -5.09 -22.95
CA PHE A 40 -13.38 -6.48 -22.74
C PHE A 40 -13.63 -7.18 -24.09
N GLY A 41 -13.22 -6.56 -25.20
CA GLY A 41 -13.49 -7.02 -26.55
C GLY A 41 -12.45 -7.96 -27.16
N ILE A 42 -11.30 -8.20 -26.52
CA ILE A 42 -10.35 -9.20 -27.01
C ILE A 42 -9.75 -9.96 -25.83
N GLN A 43 -10.20 -11.21 -25.65
CA GLN A 43 -9.59 -12.21 -24.79
C GLN A 43 -8.18 -12.56 -25.33
N ASN A 44 -7.25 -11.61 -25.21
CA ASN A 44 -5.83 -11.88 -25.40
C ASN A 44 -5.21 -12.05 -24.01
N ASP A 45 -4.33 -13.03 -23.89
CA ASP A 45 -3.56 -13.40 -22.70
C ASP A 45 -2.88 -12.21 -21.97
N SER A 46 -2.75 -11.07 -22.67
CA SER A 46 -2.31 -9.77 -22.13
C SER A 46 -3.26 -9.11 -21.12
N THR A 47 -4.58 -9.30 -21.24
CA THR A 47 -5.58 -8.64 -20.37
C THR A 47 -5.59 -9.26 -18.98
N ASN A 48 -5.55 -10.59 -18.89
CA ASN A 48 -5.42 -11.31 -17.62
C ASN A 48 -4.13 -10.95 -16.87
N LYS A 49 -3.02 -10.75 -17.59
CA LYS A 49 -1.75 -10.31 -16.99
C LYS A 49 -1.84 -8.91 -16.40
N ARG A 50 -2.54 -7.98 -17.06
CA ARG A 50 -2.76 -6.60 -16.55
C ARG A 50 -3.68 -6.57 -15.33
N ILE A 51 -4.76 -7.34 -15.34
CA ILE A 51 -5.69 -7.45 -14.20
C ILE A 51 -4.97 -8.07 -13.00
N ARG A 52 -4.23 -9.16 -13.20
CA ARG A 52 -3.44 -9.78 -12.12
C ARG A 52 -2.42 -8.82 -11.53
N LYS A 53 -1.74 -8.03 -12.37
CA LYS A 53 -0.81 -6.99 -11.91
C LYS A 53 -1.54 -5.93 -11.08
N TYR A 54 -2.70 -5.45 -11.52
CA TYR A 54 -3.51 -4.49 -10.76
C TYR A 54 -3.88 -5.00 -9.36
N TRP A 55 -4.40 -6.23 -9.25
CA TRP A 55 -4.74 -6.82 -7.96
C TRP A 55 -3.54 -6.99 -7.02
N ILE A 56 -2.37 -7.31 -7.55
CA ILE A 56 -1.13 -7.38 -6.76
C ILE A 56 -0.77 -5.99 -6.21
N TYR A 57 -0.87 -4.93 -7.01
CA TYR A 57 -0.59 -3.56 -6.56
C TYR A 57 -1.60 -3.10 -5.50
N VAL A 58 -2.88 -3.47 -5.65
CA VAL A 58 -3.93 -3.22 -4.64
C VAL A 58 -3.57 -3.91 -3.32
N ALA A 59 -3.21 -5.19 -3.36
CA ALA A 59 -2.83 -5.93 -2.16
C ALA A 59 -1.60 -5.31 -1.45
N ILE A 60 -0.57 -4.93 -2.21
CA ILE A 60 0.63 -4.27 -1.66
C ILE A 60 0.27 -2.90 -1.06
N THR A 61 -0.60 -2.13 -1.71
CA THR A 61 -1.05 -0.82 -1.22
C THR A 61 -1.81 -0.95 0.11
N ILE A 62 -2.75 -1.90 0.20
CA ILE A 62 -3.48 -2.17 1.45
C ILE A 62 -2.51 -2.61 2.55
N PHE A 63 -1.57 -3.50 2.23
CA PHE A 63 -0.56 -3.95 3.17
C PHE A 63 0.34 -2.81 3.66
N ALA A 64 0.72 -1.88 2.78
CA ALA A 64 1.52 -0.72 3.14
C ALA A 64 0.76 0.20 4.11
N TYR A 65 -0.52 0.47 3.87
CA TYR A 65 -1.36 1.21 4.82
C TYR A 65 -1.50 0.51 6.16
N PHE A 66 -1.61 -0.81 6.17
CA PHE A 66 -1.66 -1.59 7.41
C PHE A 66 -0.37 -1.44 8.23
N ILE A 67 0.80 -1.50 7.58
CA ILE A 67 2.10 -1.27 8.24
C ILE A 67 2.18 0.14 8.85
N ILE A 68 1.71 1.15 8.11
CA ILE A 68 1.70 2.54 8.60
C ILE A 68 0.79 2.67 9.82
N ALA A 69 -0.40 2.07 9.81
CA ALA A 69 -1.29 2.07 10.96
C ALA A 69 -0.65 1.42 12.20
N LEU A 70 0.05 0.29 12.01
CA LEU A 70 0.83 -0.36 13.06
C LEU A 70 1.96 0.52 13.60
N GLY A 71 2.69 1.21 12.71
CA GLY A 71 3.75 2.13 13.10
C GLY A 71 3.24 3.29 13.95
N PHE A 72 2.09 3.88 13.59
CA PHE A 72 1.41 4.87 14.42
C PHE A 72 0.93 4.31 15.77
N ALA A 73 0.39 3.09 15.80
CA ALA A 73 -0.03 2.45 17.04
C ALA A 73 1.16 2.27 18.02
N PHE A 74 2.33 1.86 17.53
CA PHE A 74 3.53 1.76 18.35
C PHE A 74 4.09 3.11 18.81
N GLN A 75 3.93 4.16 18.02
CA GLN A 75 4.29 5.53 18.43
C GLN A 75 3.31 6.13 19.43
N ALA A 76 2.04 5.71 19.42
CA ALA A 76 1.01 6.18 20.34
C ALA A 76 1.08 5.50 21.73
N TYR A 77 1.72 4.33 21.84
CA TYR A 77 1.90 3.63 23.12
C TYR A 77 2.46 4.49 24.26
N PRO A 78 3.52 5.31 24.10
CA PRO A 78 4.02 6.17 25.18
C PRO A 78 3.09 7.32 25.60
N LEU A 79 1.98 7.55 24.88
CA LEU A 79 0.97 8.58 25.18
C LEU A 79 -0.26 7.99 25.90
N ILE A 80 -0.37 6.67 26.01
CA ILE A 80 -1.45 5.92 26.67
C ILE A 80 -0.90 5.35 27.98
#